data_AF-A0A269YFJ5-F1
#
_entry.id   AF-A0A269YFJ5-F1
#
_cell.length_a   1.000
_cell.length_b   1.000
_cell.length_c   1.000
_cell.angle_alpha   90.00
_cell.angle_beta   90.00
_cell.angle_gamma   90.00
#
_symmetry.space_group_name_H-M   'P 1'
#
loop_
_entity.id
_entity.type
_entity.pdbx_description
1 polymer ?
#
loop_
_entity_poly.entity_id
_entity_poly.type
_entity_poly.pdbx_seq_one_letter_code
_entity_poly.pdbx_strand_id
1 'polypeptide(L)'
;MKKIIKFIGVMLAFATLAIVANSQPAQAAHNNYRVKTLKTYKNYTNYTEDVAFYAKPNTQASVWNNQYFDKSIKANAFYKKGYKLASHKATTWFVEKKVRIYHKLKSATYYYVANRTGHMQGYVRTNALRRGFSPYGYQIISTKWYNKYDYFHVKDSYKAKNVYVWNYTHTTKRANLKDYPGAVFNKTHTVVMRHNGKDTKYVYLVGTLNGTTKGTRGYVAESAITGGLNPDHTGMNYVDMRYFVNNTDFNHYLQTGKNQKLAREITKLFPNSQPDLGLSKIAAYNYDSFDNDVDGDPNPISTEGYTDIKAFPALQKWLYTNHKSSNATKIAGIKKLLDKEGYTDSKRASMSGYKLGIQIVNNIVMPSGESGDLASRYGYVFILGRADN
;
A
#
# COMPACT_ATOMS: atom_id res chain seq x y z
N MET A 1 36.36 77.50 49.67
CA MET A 1 36.55 76.41 48.68
C MET A 1 36.73 75.09 49.41
N LYS A 2 36.28 73.96 48.81
CA LYS A 2 36.64 72.55 49.15
C LYS A 2 36.49 72.14 50.64
N LYS A 3 35.31 71.66 51.06
CA LYS A 3 34.81 70.26 51.02
C LYS A 3 35.32 69.36 52.16
N ILE A 4 34.35 68.93 52.98
CA ILE A 4 34.36 67.97 54.09
C ILE A 4 34.46 66.54 53.46
N ILE A 5 35.03 65.48 54.06
CA ILE A 5 34.41 64.61 55.09
C ILE A 5 35.46 63.75 55.82
N LYS A 6 35.20 63.62 57.11
CA LYS A 6 35.84 62.89 58.22
C LYS A 6 36.13 61.40 58.00
N PHE A 7 37.12 60.88 58.73
CA PHE A 7 37.47 59.47 58.91
C PHE A 7 37.62 59.14 60.41
N ILE A 8 36.79 58.23 60.95
CA ILE A 8 36.79 57.59 62.30
C ILE A 8 35.95 56.29 62.12
N GLY A 9 36.12 55.10 62.73
CA GLY A 9 37.00 54.59 63.80
C GLY A 9 36.18 54.02 64.99
N VAL A 10 36.55 52.96 65.72
CA VAL A 10 37.57 51.90 65.54
C VAL A 10 37.09 50.65 66.33
N MET A 11 37.16 49.45 65.74
CA MET A 11 36.95 48.10 66.34
C MET A 11 35.58 47.78 67.03
N LEU A 12 34.88 46.67 66.76
CA LEU A 12 35.15 45.22 66.93
C LEU A 12 34.74 44.68 68.33
N ALA A 13 33.60 44.00 68.39
CA ALA A 13 33.22 43.09 69.48
C ALA A 13 32.48 41.88 68.89
N PHE A 14 32.96 40.67 69.17
CA PHE A 14 32.35 39.43 68.71
C PHE A 14 31.13 39.06 69.56
N ALA A 15 29.99 38.76 68.92
CA ALA A 15 28.95 37.92 69.49
C ALA A 15 28.43 36.99 68.39
N THR A 16 28.60 35.69 68.59
CA THR A 16 28.31 34.65 67.58
C THR A 16 26.82 34.42 67.43
N LEU A 17 26.25 34.80 66.29
CA LEU A 17 24.99 34.27 65.79
C LEU A 17 25.26 33.39 64.57
N ALA A 18 25.29 32.09 64.81
CA ALA A 18 25.41 31.07 63.77
C ALA A 18 24.10 30.99 62.97
N ILE A 19 23.91 31.93 62.04
CA ILE A 19 22.96 31.72 60.95
C ILE A 19 23.61 30.68 60.03
N VAL A 20 23.22 29.42 60.23
CA VAL A 20 23.44 28.34 59.28
C VAL A 20 22.70 28.72 58.00
N ALA A 21 23.40 29.43 57.11
CA ALA A 21 23.01 29.48 55.72
C ALA A 21 23.06 28.03 55.23
N ASN A 22 21.89 27.39 55.13
CA ASN A 22 21.72 26.14 54.43
C ASN A 22 22.18 26.38 52.98
N SER A 23 23.45 26.10 52.71
CA SER A 23 23.95 25.92 51.37
C SER A 23 23.18 24.73 50.81
N GLN A 24 22.15 25.02 50.02
CA GLN A 24 21.48 23.99 49.24
C GLN A 24 22.59 23.22 48.52
N PRO A 25 22.73 21.90 48.76
CA PRO A 25 23.86 21.15 48.23
C PRO A 25 23.85 21.33 46.72
N ALA A 26 24.94 21.89 46.18
CA ALA A 26 25.02 22.31 44.79
C ALA A 26 24.59 21.14 43.90
N GLN A 27 23.43 21.26 43.25
CA GLN A 27 22.67 20.12 42.77
C GLN A 27 23.54 19.28 41.84
N ALA A 28 23.91 18.08 42.32
CA ALA A 28 24.96 17.27 41.72
C ALA A 28 24.70 17.07 40.22
N ALA A 29 25.73 17.31 39.40
CA ALA A 29 25.58 17.31 37.96
C ALA A 29 25.13 15.94 37.45
N HIS A 30 23.83 15.81 37.12
CA HIS A 30 23.32 14.56 36.56
C HIS A 30 24.09 14.20 35.28
N ASN A 31 24.77 13.05 35.31
CA ASN A 31 25.49 12.50 34.16
C ASN A 31 24.54 12.05 33.03
N ASN A 32 23.27 11.80 33.34
CA ASN A 32 22.26 11.41 32.34
C ASN A 32 21.58 12.63 31.72
N TYR A 33 21.22 12.53 30.44
CA TYR A 33 20.45 13.55 29.74
C TYR A 33 19.04 13.70 30.32
N ARG A 34 18.63 14.93 30.65
CA ARG A 34 17.26 15.26 31.07
C ARG A 34 16.57 16.08 29.97
N VAL A 35 15.35 15.70 29.59
CA VAL A 35 14.59 16.35 28.50
C VAL A 35 13.34 17.04 29.08
N LYS A 36 13.21 18.36 28.88
CA LYS A 36 11.99 19.14 29.17
C LYS A 36 11.30 19.50 27.86
N THR A 37 10.08 19.03 27.65
CA THR A 37 9.25 19.48 26.51
C THR A 37 8.89 20.95 26.68
N LEU A 38 9.12 21.75 25.63
CA LEU A 38 8.75 23.17 25.57
C LEU A 38 7.51 23.40 24.71
N LYS A 39 7.34 22.60 23.65
CA LYS A 39 6.15 22.60 22.79
C LYS A 39 6.02 21.23 22.11
N THR A 40 4.79 20.72 22.04
CA THR A 40 4.41 19.60 21.16
C THR A 40 3.66 20.15 19.96
N TYR A 41 3.91 19.60 18.79
CA TYR A 41 3.23 19.90 17.54
C TYR A 41 2.40 18.67 17.17
N LYS A 42 1.07 18.76 17.25
CA LYS A 42 0.18 17.67 16.82
C LYS A 42 0.13 17.67 15.29
N ASN A 43 0.68 16.67 14.61
CA ASN A 43 0.49 16.44 13.16
C ASN A 43 0.95 15.02 12.77
N TYR A 44 0.08 14.01 12.93
CA TYR A 44 0.37 12.63 12.48
C TYR A 44 -0.18 12.31 11.09
N THR A 45 -1.27 12.96 10.67
CA THR A 45 -1.97 12.65 9.42
C THR A 45 -1.62 13.60 8.27
N ASN A 46 -1.39 14.88 8.56
CA ASN A 46 -1.10 15.94 7.57
C ASN A 46 0.01 16.88 8.06
N TYR A 47 1.27 16.58 7.77
CA TYR A 47 2.35 17.52 8.06
C TYR A 47 2.22 18.80 7.20
N THR A 48 1.94 19.93 7.86
CA THR A 48 1.84 21.26 7.24
C THR A 48 3.19 21.96 7.15
N GLU A 49 3.24 23.10 6.44
CA GLU A 49 4.43 23.95 6.37
C GLU A 49 4.89 24.48 7.75
N ASP A 50 3.98 24.57 8.73
CA ASP A 50 4.28 25.04 10.09
C ASP A 50 5.20 24.12 10.87
N VAL A 51 5.15 22.82 10.55
CA VAL A 51 5.98 21.77 11.13
C VAL A 51 7.06 21.30 10.16
N ALA A 52 7.04 21.73 8.89
CA ALA A 52 8.07 21.43 7.91
C ALA A 52 9.32 22.28 8.13
N PHE A 53 10.48 21.63 8.16
CA PHE A 53 11.78 22.27 8.24
C PHE A 53 12.79 21.59 7.31
N TYR A 54 13.82 22.30 6.88
CA TYR A 54 14.91 21.77 6.09
C TYR A 54 16.28 22.19 6.66
N ALA A 55 17.32 21.44 6.30
CA ALA A 55 18.68 21.73 6.73
C ALA A 55 19.16 23.06 6.17
N LYS A 56 19.72 23.93 7.04
CA LYS A 56 20.40 25.14 6.55
C LYS A 56 21.60 24.76 5.67
N PRO A 57 21.93 25.55 4.62
CA PRO A 57 23.16 25.40 3.87
C PRO A 57 24.38 25.27 4.80
N ASN A 58 25.34 24.43 4.41
CA ASN A 58 26.63 24.22 5.08
C ASN A 58 26.58 23.72 6.55
N THR A 59 25.41 23.36 7.07
CA THR A 59 25.29 22.84 8.44
C THR A 59 26.02 21.50 8.63
N GLN A 60 26.88 21.43 9.65
CA GLN A 60 27.56 20.19 10.03
C GLN A 60 26.77 19.38 11.08
N ALA A 61 25.57 19.82 11.46
CA ALA A 61 24.75 19.15 12.45
C ALA A 61 24.28 17.75 11.98
N SER A 62 24.00 16.91 12.96
CA SER A 62 23.39 15.59 12.77
C SER A 62 22.08 15.51 13.55
N VAL A 63 21.14 14.71 13.04
CA VAL A 63 20.01 14.20 13.81
C VAL A 63 20.55 13.07 14.69
N TRP A 64 20.24 13.11 15.97
CA TRP A 64 20.68 12.13 16.95
C TRP A 64 19.53 11.20 17.31
N ASN A 65 19.73 9.90 17.08
CA ASN A 65 18.66 8.92 17.24
C ASN A 65 18.38 8.72 18.75
N ASN A 66 17.08 8.66 19.08
CA ASN A 66 16.60 8.29 20.40
C ASN A 66 16.41 6.77 20.47
N GLN A 67 16.58 6.18 21.65
CA GLN A 67 16.72 4.74 21.87
C GLN A 67 15.42 3.92 21.77
N TYR A 68 14.29 4.57 21.49
CA TYR A 68 12.92 4.06 21.65
C TYR A 68 12.53 2.81 20.81
N PHE A 69 13.44 2.26 20.03
CA PHE A 69 13.25 1.04 19.23
C PHE A 69 13.77 -0.23 19.88
N ASP A 70 14.55 -0.12 20.95
CA ASP A 70 14.98 -1.27 21.75
C ASP A 70 14.30 -1.22 23.13
N LYS A 71 13.34 -2.12 23.35
CA LYS A 71 12.57 -2.20 24.60
C LYS A 71 13.42 -2.66 25.80
N SER A 72 14.64 -3.16 25.56
CA SER A 72 15.50 -3.70 26.62
C SER A 72 16.42 -2.67 27.30
N ILE A 73 16.49 -1.41 26.80
CA ILE A 73 17.52 -0.45 27.24
C ILE A 73 16.92 0.90 27.71
N LYS A 74 17.44 1.43 28.82
CA LYS A 74 17.04 2.72 29.42
C LYS A 74 17.23 3.88 28.45
N ALA A 75 16.15 4.60 28.12
CA ALA A 75 16.12 5.59 27.04
C ALA A 75 17.09 6.79 27.23
N ASN A 76 18.17 6.82 26.45
CA ASN A 76 19.06 7.97 26.31
C ASN A 76 18.62 8.88 25.15
N ALA A 77 18.45 10.18 25.43
CA ALA A 77 18.12 11.20 24.43
C ALA A 77 19.16 11.32 23.29
N PHE A 78 20.42 10.97 23.57
CA PHE A 78 21.52 10.94 22.59
C PHE A 78 22.14 9.54 22.55
N TYR A 79 21.35 8.54 22.15
CA TYR A 79 21.81 7.15 22.08
C TYR A 79 22.87 6.93 20.99
N LYS A 80 22.60 7.38 19.76
CA LYS A 80 23.52 7.22 18.62
C LYS A 80 23.56 8.48 17.77
N LYS A 81 24.76 8.86 17.30
CA LYS A 81 24.90 9.87 16.24
C LYS A 81 24.30 9.31 14.96
N GLY A 82 23.17 9.87 14.57
CA GLY A 82 22.41 9.43 13.39
C GLY A 82 22.79 10.22 12.15
N TYR A 83 21.79 10.70 11.44
CA TYR A 83 21.90 11.21 10.08
C TYR A 83 22.57 12.59 10.04
N LYS A 84 23.69 12.73 9.30
CA LYS A 84 24.28 14.04 8.99
C LYS A 84 23.32 14.81 8.08
N LEU A 85 22.93 16.02 8.48
CA LEU A 85 21.96 16.83 7.71
C LEU A 85 22.49 17.18 6.31
N ALA A 86 23.79 17.47 6.18
CA ALA A 86 24.43 17.79 4.90
C ALA A 86 24.33 16.67 3.84
N SER A 87 24.17 15.42 4.26
CA SER A 87 23.98 14.26 3.38
C SER A 87 22.52 14.05 2.96
N HIS A 88 21.59 14.79 3.55
CA HIS A 88 20.14 14.61 3.41
C HIS A 88 19.46 15.94 3.04
N LYS A 89 20.05 16.69 2.11
CA LYS A 89 19.58 18.03 1.70
C LYS A 89 18.13 18.02 1.17
N ALA A 90 17.75 16.95 0.46
CA ALA A 90 16.39 16.77 -0.07
C ALA A 90 15.35 16.33 0.99
N THR A 91 15.74 16.07 2.24
CA THR A 91 14.81 15.64 3.28
C THR A 91 14.16 16.85 3.94
N THR A 92 12.83 16.95 3.84
CA THR A 92 12.03 17.73 4.80
C THR A 92 11.94 16.96 6.12
N TRP A 93 12.26 17.66 7.20
CA TRP A 93 12.21 17.23 8.58
C TRP A 93 10.98 17.83 9.25
N PHE A 94 10.06 16.98 9.69
CA PHE A 94 8.85 17.41 10.37
C PHE A 94 9.07 17.46 11.87
N VAL A 95 8.87 18.63 12.48
CA VAL A 95 9.07 18.84 13.92
C VAL A 95 7.84 18.37 14.69
N GLU A 96 8.02 17.36 15.53
CA GLU A 96 6.98 16.89 16.46
C GLU A 96 7.06 17.60 17.83
N LYS A 97 8.28 17.90 18.29
CA LYS A 97 8.50 18.48 19.63
C LYS A 97 9.64 19.48 19.60
N LYS A 98 9.50 20.59 20.32
CA LYS A 98 10.60 21.49 20.73
C LYS A 98 10.91 21.18 22.18
N VAL A 99 12.17 20.88 22.48
CA VAL A 99 12.61 20.45 23.82
C VAL A 99 13.83 21.24 24.28
N ARG A 100 13.99 21.40 25.60
CA ARG A 100 15.26 21.76 26.23
C ARG A 100 15.89 20.48 26.76
N ILE A 101 17.12 20.20 26.35
CA ILE A 101 17.88 19.07 26.89
C ILE A 101 19.01 19.60 27.77
N TYR A 102 19.15 19.00 28.95
CA TYR A 102 20.16 19.30 29.96
C TYR A 102 21.11 18.10 30.08
N HIS A 103 22.40 18.38 30.25
CA HIS A 103 23.44 17.37 30.47
C HIS A 103 24.58 18.03 31.26
N LYS A 104 24.86 17.52 32.46
CA LYS A 104 25.70 18.20 33.45
C LYS A 104 25.19 19.65 33.65
N LEU A 105 26.09 20.62 33.73
CA LEU A 105 25.75 22.06 33.85
C LEU A 105 25.37 22.74 32.51
N LYS A 106 25.30 22.01 31.40
CA LYS A 106 25.01 22.57 30.07
C LYS A 106 23.58 22.23 29.64
N SER A 107 22.94 23.13 28.90
CA SER A 107 21.65 22.85 28.27
C SER A 107 21.55 23.49 26.88
N ALA A 108 20.68 22.95 26.03
CA ALA A 108 20.39 23.51 24.71
C ALA A 108 18.99 23.15 24.22
N THR A 109 18.48 23.93 23.27
CA THR A 109 17.18 23.69 22.65
C THR A 109 17.33 22.85 21.39
N TYR A 110 16.51 21.81 21.27
CA TYR A 110 16.47 20.88 20.15
C TYR A 110 15.04 20.78 19.61
N TYR A 111 14.93 20.40 18.33
CA TYR A 111 13.71 19.80 17.80
C TYR A 111 13.86 18.28 17.84
N TYR A 112 12.80 17.58 18.20
CA TYR A 112 12.60 16.19 17.79
C TYR A 112 11.93 16.22 16.42
N VAL A 113 12.57 15.59 15.44
CA VAL A 113 12.14 15.58 14.05
C VAL A 113 11.98 14.16 13.52
N ALA A 114 11.09 13.99 12.54
CA ALA A 114 10.98 12.79 11.71
C ALA A 114 10.95 13.17 10.21
N ASN A 115 11.44 12.30 9.33
CA ASN A 115 11.15 12.39 7.89
C ASN A 115 9.71 11.88 7.60
N ARG A 116 9.22 12.05 6.36
CA ARG A 116 7.84 11.66 5.99
C ARG A 116 7.49 10.20 6.29
N THR A 117 8.46 9.29 6.30
CA THR A 117 8.25 7.84 6.53
C THR A 117 8.51 7.42 7.98
N GLY A 118 8.91 8.32 8.89
CA GLY A 118 9.29 8.00 10.28
C GLY A 118 10.60 7.20 10.44
N HIS A 119 11.20 6.70 9.36
CA HIS A 119 12.43 5.89 9.40
C HIS A 119 13.68 6.68 9.77
N MET A 120 13.67 8.01 9.58
CA MET A 120 14.75 8.89 10.00
C MET A 120 14.19 9.88 11.02
N GLN A 121 14.53 9.70 12.29
CA GLN A 121 14.03 10.56 13.36
C GLN A 121 15.00 10.72 14.52
N GLY A 122 14.84 11.79 15.29
CA GLY A 122 15.70 12.08 16.45
C GLY A 122 15.82 13.56 16.79
N TYR A 123 16.77 13.89 17.67
CA TYR A 123 16.99 15.25 18.15
C TYR A 123 18.02 16.00 17.31
N VAL A 124 17.70 17.24 16.94
CA VAL A 124 18.57 18.13 16.15
C VAL A 124 18.54 19.56 16.70
N ARG A 125 19.68 20.25 16.68
CA ARG A 125 19.79 21.62 17.19
C ARG A 125 18.87 22.56 16.40
N THR A 126 18.07 23.36 17.09
CA THR A 126 17.07 24.23 16.42
C THR A 126 17.68 25.23 15.44
N ASN A 127 18.91 25.69 15.69
CA ASN A 127 19.61 26.64 14.82
C ASN A 127 20.13 26.02 13.51
N ALA A 128 20.16 24.69 13.38
CA ALA A 128 20.62 23.98 12.18
C ALA A 128 19.54 23.82 11.10
N LEU A 129 18.28 24.11 11.43
CA LEU A 129 17.14 24.01 10.52
C LEU A 129 16.55 25.39 10.18
N ARG A 130 15.87 25.48 9.03
CA ARG A 130 15.02 26.60 8.60
C ARG A 130 13.60 26.07 8.33
N ARG A 131 12.57 26.85 8.65
CA ARG A 131 11.15 26.50 8.41
C ARG A 131 10.84 26.47 6.92
N GLY A 132 9.88 25.65 6.52
CA GLY A 132 9.50 25.38 5.13
C GLY A 132 9.90 23.97 4.70
N PHE A 133 9.32 23.53 3.59
CA PHE A 133 9.74 22.30 2.90
C PHE A 133 11.15 22.47 2.30
N SER A 134 11.88 21.37 2.10
CA SER A 134 13.18 21.44 1.44
C SER A 134 13.03 21.92 -0.01
N PRO A 135 13.85 22.89 -0.47
CA PRO A 135 13.83 23.34 -1.86
C PRO A 135 14.49 22.33 -2.84
N TYR A 136 15.04 21.22 -2.34
CA TYR A 136 15.76 20.22 -3.13
C TYR A 136 14.95 18.94 -3.29
N GLY A 137 14.79 18.45 -4.53
CA GLY A 137 14.04 17.21 -4.81
C GLY A 137 12.54 17.30 -4.54
N TYR A 138 11.83 16.20 -4.73
CA TYR A 138 10.36 16.15 -4.62
C TYR A 138 9.92 16.13 -3.15
N GLN A 139 9.01 17.04 -2.78
CA GLN A 139 8.47 17.15 -1.42
C GLN A 139 6.98 16.83 -1.39
N ILE A 140 6.57 15.85 -0.59
CA ILE A 140 5.14 15.58 -0.31
C ILE A 140 4.63 16.65 0.67
N ILE A 141 3.90 17.63 0.14
CA ILE A 141 3.37 18.77 0.92
C ILE A 141 1.95 18.51 1.47
N SER A 142 1.22 17.56 0.88
CA SER A 142 -0.12 17.16 1.34
C SER A 142 -0.39 15.69 1.02
N THR A 143 -1.25 15.04 1.81
CA THR A 143 -1.71 13.66 1.58
C THR A 143 -3.20 13.55 1.89
N LYS A 144 -3.96 12.87 1.03
CA LYS A 144 -5.33 12.45 1.27
C LYS A 144 -5.40 10.93 1.21
N TRP A 145 -5.64 10.31 2.35
CA TRP A 145 -5.90 8.87 2.46
C TRP A 145 -7.32 8.54 2.02
N TYR A 146 -7.52 7.32 1.52
CA TYR A 146 -8.84 6.78 1.20
C TYR A 146 -9.09 5.55 2.07
N ASN A 147 -10.30 5.47 2.64
CA ASN A 147 -10.71 4.36 3.52
C ASN A 147 -11.40 3.23 2.75
N LYS A 148 -11.29 3.21 1.41
CA LYS A 148 -11.96 2.27 0.51
C LYS A 148 -11.01 1.82 -0.60
N TYR A 149 -11.09 0.55 -0.95
CA TYR A 149 -10.42 -0.03 -2.12
C TYR A 149 -11.16 0.38 -3.41
N ASP A 150 -10.89 1.59 -3.86
CA ASP A 150 -11.32 2.05 -5.18
C ASP A 150 -10.36 1.51 -6.26
N TYR A 151 -10.92 0.94 -7.33
CA TYR A 151 -10.17 0.44 -8.49
C TYR A 151 -9.83 1.56 -9.48
N PHE A 152 -8.64 1.47 -10.09
CA PHE A 152 -8.13 2.38 -11.11
C PHE A 152 -7.39 1.62 -12.20
N HIS A 153 -7.32 2.20 -13.40
CA HIS A 153 -6.52 1.68 -14.50
C HIS A 153 -5.86 2.81 -15.29
N VAL A 154 -4.93 2.43 -16.18
CA VAL A 154 -4.23 3.36 -17.09
C VAL A 154 -5.23 3.88 -18.12
N LYS A 155 -5.39 5.20 -18.24
CA LYS A 155 -6.21 5.79 -19.30
C LYS A 155 -5.69 5.36 -20.67
N ASP A 156 -6.57 5.08 -21.63
CA ASP A 156 -6.19 4.66 -22.98
C ASP A 156 -5.22 5.64 -23.67
N SER A 157 -5.46 6.94 -23.49
CA SER A 157 -4.58 8.02 -23.99
C SER A 157 -3.17 8.04 -23.37
N TYR A 158 -2.89 7.16 -22.40
CA TYR A 158 -1.59 6.95 -21.76
C TYR A 158 -1.07 5.51 -21.86
N LYS A 159 -1.85 4.52 -22.34
CA LYS A 159 -1.41 3.11 -22.44
C LYS A 159 -0.14 2.92 -23.29
N ALA A 160 0.05 3.72 -24.35
CA ALA A 160 1.27 3.69 -25.16
C ALA A 160 2.38 4.67 -24.67
N LYS A 161 2.11 5.51 -23.66
CA LYS A 161 3.03 6.58 -23.22
C LYS A 161 3.95 6.09 -22.11
N ASN A 162 5.16 6.65 -22.04
CA ASN A 162 6.07 6.40 -20.93
C ASN A 162 5.58 7.14 -19.67
N VAL A 163 4.85 6.44 -18.82
CA VAL A 163 4.37 6.95 -17.52
C VAL A 163 4.97 6.10 -16.42
N TYR A 164 5.94 6.65 -15.69
CA TYR A 164 6.67 5.89 -14.68
C TYR A 164 5.96 5.88 -13.33
N VAL A 165 6.02 4.72 -12.67
CA VAL A 165 5.71 4.54 -11.25
C VAL A 165 7.01 4.81 -10.47
N TRP A 166 6.99 5.78 -9.57
CA TRP A 166 8.17 6.26 -8.84
C TRP A 166 8.19 5.81 -7.38
N ASN A 167 9.38 5.77 -6.79
CA ASN A 167 9.52 5.79 -5.33
C ASN A 167 9.14 7.17 -4.75
N TYR A 168 9.00 7.28 -3.43
CA TYR A 168 8.50 8.50 -2.78
C TYR A 168 9.40 9.75 -2.98
N THR A 169 10.70 9.54 -3.18
CA THR A 169 11.68 10.61 -3.46
C THR A 169 11.80 10.98 -4.94
N HIS A 170 11.10 10.29 -5.85
CA HIS A 170 11.23 10.44 -7.30
C HIS A 170 12.67 10.26 -7.84
N THR A 171 13.48 9.43 -7.16
CA THR A 171 14.84 9.07 -7.57
C THR A 171 14.93 7.74 -8.30
N THR A 172 13.89 6.90 -8.22
CA THR A 172 13.91 5.53 -8.76
C THR A 172 12.61 5.23 -9.49
N LYS A 173 12.71 4.92 -10.79
CA LYS A 173 11.63 4.34 -11.59
C LYS A 173 11.45 2.89 -11.16
N ARG A 174 10.25 2.51 -10.72
CA ARG A 174 9.88 1.15 -10.29
C ARG A 174 9.20 0.34 -11.38
N ALA A 175 8.46 1.01 -12.24
CA ALA A 175 7.77 0.44 -13.39
C ALA A 175 7.42 1.54 -14.41
N ASN A 176 6.92 1.15 -15.57
CA ASN A 176 6.32 2.01 -16.58
C ASN A 176 4.93 1.48 -16.92
N LEU A 177 3.88 2.29 -16.82
CA LEU A 177 2.48 1.82 -16.90
C LEU A 177 2.12 1.18 -18.24
N LYS A 178 2.82 1.52 -19.33
CA LYS A 178 2.65 0.87 -20.64
C LYS A 178 2.95 -0.64 -20.63
N ASP A 179 3.75 -1.11 -19.66
CA ASP A 179 4.10 -2.52 -19.50
C ASP A 179 3.04 -3.29 -18.69
N TYR A 180 1.96 -2.60 -18.27
CA TYR A 180 0.84 -3.06 -17.44
C TYR A 180 -0.53 -2.65 -18.05
N PRO A 181 -0.78 -2.83 -19.36
CA PRO A 181 -1.94 -2.23 -20.04
C PRO A 181 -3.28 -2.74 -19.49
N GLY A 182 -3.35 -4.03 -19.14
CA GLY A 182 -4.54 -4.63 -18.54
C GLY A 182 -4.65 -4.50 -17.02
N ALA A 183 -3.65 -4.01 -16.31
CA ALA A 183 -3.64 -4.06 -14.84
C ALA A 183 -4.74 -3.21 -14.20
N VAL A 184 -5.46 -3.80 -13.24
CA VAL A 184 -6.32 -3.10 -12.29
C VAL A 184 -5.49 -2.78 -11.04
N PHE A 185 -5.47 -1.51 -10.64
CA PHE A 185 -4.72 -0.99 -9.51
C PHE A 185 -5.66 -0.57 -8.38
N ASN A 186 -5.21 -0.76 -7.15
CA ASN A 186 -5.79 -0.13 -5.97
C ASN A 186 -5.05 1.19 -5.68
N LYS A 187 -5.80 2.26 -5.38
CA LYS A 187 -5.24 3.55 -4.95
C LYS A 187 -5.36 3.68 -3.43
N THR A 188 -4.24 3.82 -2.73
CA THR A 188 -4.26 3.96 -1.26
C THR A 188 -4.36 5.41 -0.79
N HIS A 189 -3.71 6.34 -1.50
CA HIS A 189 -3.73 7.77 -1.18
C HIS A 189 -3.36 8.64 -2.39
N THR A 190 -3.84 9.88 -2.38
CA THR A 190 -3.37 10.96 -3.27
C THR A 190 -2.41 11.85 -2.49
N VAL A 191 -1.39 12.38 -3.14
CA VAL A 191 -0.47 13.38 -2.59
C VAL A 191 -0.33 14.57 -3.53
N VAL A 192 -0.04 15.74 -2.95
CA VAL A 192 0.53 16.86 -3.71
C VAL A 192 2.03 16.85 -3.49
N MET A 193 2.79 16.75 -4.58
CA MET A 193 4.24 16.88 -4.55
C MET A 193 4.68 18.22 -5.13
N ARG A 194 5.56 18.93 -4.41
CA ARG A 194 6.23 20.14 -4.87
C ARG A 194 7.61 19.80 -5.40
N HIS A 195 7.95 20.31 -6.59
CA HIS A 195 9.30 20.24 -7.16
C HIS A 195 9.55 21.47 -8.03
N ASN A 196 10.69 22.15 -7.85
CA ASN A 196 11.04 23.40 -8.55
C ASN A 196 9.91 24.46 -8.54
N GLY A 197 9.25 24.64 -7.39
CA GLY A 197 8.13 25.57 -7.22
C GLY A 197 6.80 25.12 -7.83
N LYS A 198 6.77 24.04 -8.62
CA LYS A 198 5.55 23.46 -9.21
C LYS A 198 4.95 22.40 -8.31
N ASP A 199 3.66 22.51 -8.05
CA ASP A 199 2.86 21.48 -7.37
C ASP A 199 2.20 20.56 -8.40
N THR A 200 2.16 19.27 -8.13
CA THR A 200 1.54 18.26 -9.00
C THR A 200 0.93 17.13 -8.17
N LYS A 201 -0.25 16.66 -8.57
CA LYS A 201 -0.95 15.56 -7.90
C LYS A 201 -0.45 14.21 -8.38
N TYR A 202 -0.13 13.35 -7.42
CA TYR A 202 0.24 11.96 -7.63
C TYR A 202 -0.67 11.06 -6.81
N VAL A 203 -0.91 9.86 -7.31
CA VAL A 203 -1.56 8.78 -6.57
C VAL A 203 -0.52 7.73 -6.21
N TYR A 204 -0.67 7.10 -5.05
CA TYR A 204 0.04 5.86 -4.75
C TYR A 204 -0.81 4.67 -5.18
N LEU A 205 -0.29 3.88 -6.11
CA LEU A 205 -0.94 2.68 -6.64
C LEU A 205 -0.25 1.42 -6.15
N VAL A 206 -1.02 0.34 -6.07
CA VAL A 206 -0.58 -1.05 -5.91
C VAL A 206 -1.38 -1.91 -6.88
N GLY A 207 -0.72 -2.73 -7.70
CA GLY A 207 -1.39 -3.61 -8.65
C GLY A 207 -0.47 -4.62 -9.30
N THR A 208 -1.05 -5.57 -10.03
CA THR A 208 -0.35 -6.65 -10.71
C THR A 208 -1.03 -7.00 -12.02
N LEU A 209 -0.30 -7.62 -12.96
CA LEU A 209 -0.91 -8.37 -14.05
C LEU A 209 -1.25 -9.77 -13.53
N ASN A 210 -2.55 -10.04 -13.32
CA ASN A 210 -3.04 -11.27 -12.72
C ASN A 210 -2.52 -12.53 -13.45
N GLY A 211 -2.12 -13.54 -12.65
CA GLY A 211 -1.49 -14.76 -13.17
C GLY A 211 -0.04 -14.58 -13.64
N THR A 212 0.66 -13.51 -13.23
CA THR A 212 2.07 -13.25 -13.58
C THR A 212 2.87 -12.80 -12.36
N THR A 213 4.20 -12.69 -12.49
CA THR A 213 5.10 -12.09 -11.49
C THR A 213 5.19 -10.56 -11.58
N LYS A 214 4.51 -9.91 -12.54
CA LYS A 214 4.60 -8.46 -12.75
C LYS A 214 3.67 -7.69 -11.81
N GLY A 215 4.14 -7.48 -10.58
CA GLY A 215 3.55 -6.54 -9.61
C GLY A 215 4.31 -5.20 -9.54
N THR A 216 3.60 -4.10 -9.23
CA THR A 216 4.26 -2.82 -8.94
C THR A 216 3.52 -1.99 -7.89
N ARG A 217 4.27 -1.11 -7.20
CA ARG A 217 3.74 -0.14 -6.23
C ARG A 217 4.55 1.14 -6.16
N GLY A 218 3.89 2.29 -6.13
CA GLY A 218 4.55 3.60 -6.05
C GLY A 218 3.69 4.75 -6.54
N TYR A 219 4.32 5.91 -6.72
CA TYR A 219 3.65 7.15 -7.09
C TYR A 219 3.59 7.34 -8.60
N VAL A 220 2.42 7.71 -9.12
CA VAL A 220 2.24 8.09 -10.52
C VAL A 220 1.36 9.33 -10.63
N ALA A 221 1.55 10.14 -11.68
CA ALA A 221 0.76 11.35 -11.89
C ALA A 221 -0.73 11.01 -12.03
N GLU A 222 -1.58 11.71 -11.26
CA GLU A 222 -3.03 11.46 -11.22
C GLU A 222 -3.70 11.62 -12.60
N SER A 223 -3.15 12.46 -13.47
CA SER A 223 -3.65 12.68 -14.83
C SER A 223 -3.62 11.43 -15.72
N ALA A 224 -2.72 10.48 -15.47
CA ALA A 224 -2.50 9.31 -16.32
C ALA A 224 -3.44 8.12 -16.05
N ILE A 225 -4.23 8.18 -14.96
CA ILE A 225 -5.14 7.10 -14.55
C ILE A 225 -6.59 7.56 -14.49
N THR A 226 -7.51 6.60 -14.51
CA THR A 226 -8.95 6.81 -14.32
C THR A 226 -9.51 5.78 -13.34
N GLY A 227 -10.62 6.12 -12.68
CA GLY A 227 -11.32 5.21 -11.77
C GLY A 227 -12.15 4.17 -12.52
N GLY A 228 -12.37 3.03 -11.88
CA GLY A 228 -13.11 1.89 -12.41
C GLY A 228 -12.23 0.70 -12.79
N LEU A 229 -12.90 -0.42 -13.05
CA LEU A 229 -12.32 -1.65 -13.60
C LEU A 229 -11.81 -1.44 -15.03
N ASN A 230 -10.92 -2.32 -15.50
CA ASN A 230 -10.31 -2.25 -16.82
C ASN A 230 -10.90 -3.35 -17.72
N PRO A 231 -11.56 -3.02 -18.85
CA PRO A 231 -12.02 -4.02 -19.83
C PRO A 231 -10.89 -4.50 -20.77
N ASP A 232 -9.71 -3.89 -20.70
CA ASP A 232 -8.51 -4.39 -21.35
C ASP A 232 -7.83 -5.38 -20.40
N HIS A 233 -7.64 -6.63 -20.86
CA HIS A 233 -6.99 -7.70 -20.09
C HIS A 233 -5.59 -8.04 -20.60
N THR A 234 -5.01 -7.17 -21.44
CA THR A 234 -3.73 -7.41 -22.11
C THR A 234 -2.60 -7.62 -21.10
N GLY A 235 -1.85 -8.70 -21.30
CA GLY A 235 -0.73 -9.09 -20.44
C GLY A 235 -1.12 -9.87 -19.19
N MET A 236 -2.41 -10.04 -18.89
CA MET A 236 -2.86 -10.96 -17.85
C MET A 236 -2.89 -12.41 -18.36
N ASN A 237 -2.60 -13.36 -17.47
CA ASN A 237 -2.80 -14.78 -17.73
C ASN A 237 -4.21 -15.24 -17.27
N TYR A 238 -4.80 -14.57 -16.27
CA TYR A 238 -6.14 -14.81 -15.71
C TYR A 238 -6.77 -13.48 -15.32
N VAL A 239 -8.10 -13.38 -15.36
CA VAL A 239 -8.87 -12.21 -14.91
C VAL A 239 -9.81 -12.66 -13.80
N ASP A 240 -9.80 -11.93 -12.70
CA ASP A 240 -10.63 -12.21 -11.53
C ASP A 240 -12.10 -11.91 -11.84
N MET A 241 -13.02 -12.73 -11.34
CA MET A 241 -14.45 -12.58 -11.64
C MET A 241 -15.02 -11.25 -11.13
N ARG A 242 -14.37 -10.63 -10.13
CA ARG A 242 -14.69 -9.28 -9.63
C ARG A 242 -14.20 -8.14 -10.54
N TYR A 243 -13.34 -8.42 -11.54
CA TYR A 243 -12.73 -7.42 -12.41
C TYR A 243 -13.40 -7.25 -13.78
N PHE A 244 -14.35 -8.10 -14.16
CA PHE A 244 -15.15 -7.87 -15.36
C PHE A 244 -16.17 -6.75 -15.17
N VAL A 245 -16.22 -5.84 -16.14
CA VAL A 245 -17.12 -4.68 -16.16
C VAL A 245 -18.56 -5.11 -16.42
N ASN A 246 -18.78 -6.02 -17.38
CA ASN A 246 -20.10 -6.47 -17.84
C ASN A 246 -20.00 -7.76 -18.67
N ASN A 247 -21.15 -8.24 -19.18
CA ASN A 247 -21.25 -9.43 -20.03
C ASN A 247 -20.46 -9.33 -21.35
N THR A 248 -20.35 -8.13 -21.95
CA THR A 248 -19.59 -7.93 -23.19
C THR A 248 -18.09 -8.12 -22.97
N ASP A 249 -17.57 -7.52 -21.89
CA ASP A 249 -16.19 -7.64 -21.43
C ASP A 249 -15.82 -9.10 -21.10
N PHE A 250 -16.65 -9.76 -20.27
CA PHE A 250 -16.47 -11.16 -19.92
C PHE A 250 -16.44 -12.09 -21.14
N ASN A 251 -17.42 -11.96 -22.04
CA ASN A 251 -17.47 -12.77 -23.25
C ASN A 251 -16.30 -12.46 -24.21
N HIS A 252 -15.86 -11.22 -24.31
CA HIS A 252 -14.65 -10.87 -25.07
C HIS A 252 -13.42 -11.59 -24.49
N TYR A 253 -13.23 -11.56 -23.16
CA TYR A 253 -12.13 -12.26 -22.49
C TYR A 253 -12.15 -13.78 -22.71
N LEU A 254 -13.32 -14.44 -22.69
CA LEU A 254 -13.41 -15.86 -23.00
C LEU A 254 -12.89 -16.16 -24.42
N GLN A 255 -13.15 -15.27 -25.39
CA GLN A 255 -12.69 -15.43 -26.76
C GLN A 255 -11.19 -15.13 -26.94
N THR A 256 -10.70 -14.00 -26.41
CA THR A 256 -9.33 -13.51 -26.66
C THR A 256 -8.30 -13.93 -25.60
N GLY A 257 -8.76 -14.35 -24.42
CA GLY A 257 -7.91 -14.74 -23.30
C GLY A 257 -6.96 -15.88 -23.64
N LYS A 258 -5.65 -15.65 -23.39
CA LYS A 258 -4.54 -16.57 -23.69
C LYS A 258 -4.78 -17.99 -23.17
N ASN A 259 -5.19 -18.12 -21.91
CA ASN A 259 -5.38 -19.42 -21.26
C ASN A 259 -6.82 -19.96 -21.32
N GLN A 260 -7.73 -19.25 -22.01
CA GLN A 260 -9.16 -19.59 -22.07
C GLN A 260 -9.54 -20.63 -23.15
N LYS A 261 -8.56 -21.36 -23.72
CA LYS A 261 -8.84 -22.41 -24.72
C LYS A 261 -9.82 -23.47 -24.21
N LEU A 262 -9.64 -23.94 -22.96
CA LEU A 262 -10.52 -24.96 -22.38
C LEU A 262 -11.94 -24.41 -22.16
N ALA A 263 -12.09 -23.16 -21.70
CA ALA A 263 -13.39 -22.52 -21.58
C ALA A 263 -14.10 -22.44 -22.95
N ARG A 264 -13.41 -21.99 -24.01
CA ARG A 264 -13.96 -21.96 -25.38
C ARG A 264 -14.38 -23.34 -25.90
N GLU A 265 -13.70 -24.41 -25.48
CA GLU A 265 -14.08 -25.77 -25.83
C GLU A 265 -15.30 -26.25 -25.03
N ILE A 266 -15.47 -25.81 -23.76
CA ILE A 266 -16.65 -26.07 -22.93
C ILE A 266 -17.88 -25.30 -23.44
N THR A 267 -17.77 -24.01 -23.77
CA THR A 267 -18.90 -23.21 -24.25
C THR A 267 -19.52 -23.79 -25.52
N LYS A 268 -18.70 -24.37 -26.40
CA LYS A 268 -19.16 -25.09 -27.61
C LYS A 268 -19.99 -26.35 -27.33
N LEU A 269 -19.95 -26.90 -26.11
CA LEU A 269 -20.78 -28.05 -25.73
C LEU A 269 -22.24 -27.65 -25.43
N PHE A 270 -22.51 -26.35 -25.29
CA PHE A 270 -23.81 -25.76 -24.95
C PHE A 270 -24.18 -24.63 -25.93
N PRO A 271 -24.40 -24.93 -27.23
CA PRO A 271 -24.50 -23.91 -28.28
C PRO A 271 -25.63 -22.88 -28.06
N ASN A 272 -26.69 -23.28 -27.34
CA ASN A 272 -27.86 -22.44 -27.03
C ASN A 272 -27.85 -21.85 -25.60
N SER A 273 -26.77 -22.04 -24.84
CA SER A 273 -26.60 -21.46 -23.49
C SER A 273 -25.38 -20.56 -23.43
N GLN A 274 -25.56 -19.28 -23.76
CA GLN A 274 -24.47 -18.30 -23.81
C GLN A 274 -23.85 -18.06 -22.42
N PRO A 275 -22.54 -17.78 -22.34
CA PRO A 275 -21.88 -17.45 -21.08
C PRO A 275 -22.42 -16.15 -20.48
N ASP A 276 -22.68 -16.18 -19.18
CA ASP A 276 -23.18 -15.02 -18.42
C ASP A 276 -22.31 -14.74 -17.20
N LEU A 277 -21.96 -13.48 -16.98
CA LEU A 277 -21.08 -13.00 -15.91
C LEU A 277 -21.72 -13.10 -14.52
N GLY A 278 -23.03 -12.88 -14.38
CA GLY A 278 -23.73 -13.03 -13.10
C GLY A 278 -23.74 -14.49 -12.66
N LEU A 279 -24.13 -15.39 -13.57
CA LEU A 279 -24.08 -16.83 -13.31
C LEU A 279 -22.63 -17.35 -13.17
N SER A 280 -21.65 -16.72 -13.83
CA SER A 280 -20.22 -17.06 -13.65
C SER A 280 -19.64 -16.59 -12.32
N LYS A 281 -20.14 -15.48 -11.76
CA LYS A 281 -19.84 -15.08 -10.37
C LYS A 281 -20.41 -16.08 -9.37
N ILE A 282 -21.66 -16.52 -9.57
CA ILE A 282 -22.27 -17.57 -8.74
C ILE A 282 -21.45 -18.86 -8.85
N ALA A 283 -21.04 -19.26 -10.06
CA ALA A 283 -20.17 -20.41 -10.28
C ALA A 283 -18.85 -20.30 -9.47
N ALA A 284 -18.15 -19.18 -9.61
CA ALA A 284 -16.86 -18.95 -8.95
C ALA A 284 -16.96 -18.97 -7.41
N TYR A 285 -17.89 -18.20 -6.83
CA TYR A 285 -17.95 -18.00 -5.37
C TYR A 285 -18.76 -19.05 -4.61
N ASN A 286 -19.74 -19.71 -5.25
CA ASN A 286 -20.62 -20.67 -4.56
C ASN A 286 -20.25 -22.13 -4.86
N TYR A 287 -19.50 -22.39 -5.93
CA TYR A 287 -19.24 -23.75 -6.42
C TYR A 287 -17.77 -24.08 -6.72
N ASP A 288 -16.85 -23.11 -6.85
CA ASP A 288 -15.40 -23.39 -6.99
C ASP A 288 -14.62 -23.17 -5.69
N SER A 289 -13.40 -23.70 -5.64
CA SER A 289 -12.47 -23.47 -4.52
C SER A 289 -11.33 -22.51 -4.86
N PHE A 290 -11.28 -21.99 -6.09
CA PHE A 290 -10.18 -21.15 -6.56
C PHE A 290 -10.14 -19.74 -5.94
N ASP A 291 -11.32 -19.12 -5.82
CA ASP A 291 -11.50 -17.77 -5.28
C ASP A 291 -11.83 -17.77 -3.77
N ASN A 292 -11.90 -18.94 -3.13
CA ASN A 292 -11.98 -19.05 -1.68
C ASN A 292 -10.60 -18.75 -1.06
N ASP A 293 -10.58 -17.96 0.02
CA ASP A 293 -9.34 -17.58 0.68
C ASP A 293 -8.73 -18.78 1.43
N VAL A 294 -7.41 -18.79 1.61
CA VAL A 294 -6.69 -19.95 2.17
C VAL A 294 -7.09 -20.22 3.63
N ASP A 295 -7.54 -19.18 4.33
CA ASP A 295 -7.97 -19.20 5.74
C ASP A 295 -9.43 -18.72 5.93
N GLY A 296 -10.21 -18.61 4.84
CA GLY A 296 -11.56 -18.03 4.87
C GLY A 296 -12.67 -19.03 4.55
N ASP A 297 -13.73 -19.04 5.36
CA ASP A 297 -14.98 -19.70 4.98
C ASP A 297 -15.45 -19.20 3.61
N PRO A 298 -16.03 -20.08 2.75
CA PRO A 298 -16.62 -19.65 1.50
C PRO A 298 -17.70 -18.60 1.80
N ASN A 299 -17.60 -17.45 1.13
CA ASN A 299 -18.59 -16.38 1.21
C ASN A 299 -19.49 -16.45 -0.04
N PRO A 300 -20.52 -17.33 -0.05
CA PRO A 300 -21.40 -17.45 -1.20
C PRO A 300 -22.14 -16.13 -1.45
N ILE A 301 -22.32 -15.80 -2.72
CA ILE A 301 -23.12 -14.65 -3.15
C ILE A 301 -24.57 -15.07 -3.41
N SER A 302 -25.48 -14.09 -3.43
CA SER A 302 -26.88 -14.33 -3.78
C SER A 302 -27.01 -14.96 -5.18
N THR A 303 -27.95 -15.90 -5.31
CA THR A 303 -28.36 -16.49 -6.59
C THR A 303 -29.54 -15.77 -7.22
N GLU A 304 -30.02 -14.67 -6.63
CA GLU A 304 -31.11 -13.84 -7.13
C GLU A 304 -30.89 -13.40 -8.59
N GLY A 305 -31.95 -13.46 -9.40
CA GLY A 305 -31.87 -13.30 -10.85
C GLY A 305 -31.59 -14.61 -11.60
N TYR A 306 -31.43 -15.74 -10.90
CA TYR A 306 -31.24 -17.06 -11.49
C TYR A 306 -32.02 -18.18 -10.80
N THR A 307 -32.68 -18.99 -11.62
CA THR A 307 -33.44 -20.19 -11.25
C THR A 307 -32.89 -21.44 -11.95
N ASP A 308 -33.40 -22.63 -11.59
CA ASP A 308 -33.01 -23.93 -12.17
C ASP A 308 -31.48 -24.19 -12.18
N ILE A 309 -30.75 -23.74 -11.14
CA ILE A 309 -29.29 -23.84 -11.10
C ILE A 309 -28.82 -25.29 -10.95
N LYS A 310 -28.05 -25.77 -11.94
CA LYS A 310 -27.45 -27.09 -12.00
C LYS A 310 -25.93 -27.01 -12.02
N ALA A 311 -25.30 -27.55 -10.97
CA ALA A 311 -23.86 -27.77 -10.87
C ALA A 311 -23.46 -29.22 -11.19
N PHE A 312 -22.18 -29.44 -11.53
CA PHE A 312 -21.60 -30.73 -11.94
C PHE A 312 -20.41 -31.14 -11.04
N PRO A 313 -20.63 -31.38 -9.73
CA PRO A 313 -19.53 -31.58 -8.77
C PRO A 313 -18.66 -32.83 -9.06
N ALA A 314 -19.24 -33.89 -9.63
CA ALA A 314 -18.48 -35.08 -10.02
C ALA A 314 -17.50 -34.79 -11.17
N LEU A 315 -17.93 -33.95 -12.12
CA LEU A 315 -17.13 -33.49 -13.25
C LEU A 315 -16.04 -32.51 -12.82
N GLN A 316 -16.38 -31.54 -11.96
CA GLN A 316 -15.41 -30.64 -11.35
C GLN A 316 -14.33 -31.41 -10.60
N LYS A 317 -14.70 -32.32 -9.69
CA LYS A 317 -13.75 -33.18 -8.97
C LYS A 317 -12.83 -33.95 -9.93
N TRP A 318 -13.38 -34.46 -11.03
CA TRP A 318 -12.58 -35.14 -12.06
C TRP A 318 -11.60 -34.19 -12.77
N LEU A 319 -11.99 -32.95 -13.09
CA LEU A 319 -11.10 -31.94 -13.67
C LEU A 319 -9.97 -31.54 -12.72
N TYR A 320 -10.25 -31.42 -11.42
CA TYR A 320 -9.23 -31.19 -10.40
C TYR A 320 -8.22 -32.34 -10.32
N THR A 321 -8.67 -33.60 -10.31
CA THR A 321 -7.77 -34.78 -10.40
C THR A 321 -6.97 -34.78 -11.71
N ASN A 322 -7.55 -34.29 -12.80
CA ASN A 322 -6.95 -34.26 -14.15
C ASN A 322 -6.34 -32.89 -14.50
N HIS A 323 -5.95 -32.05 -13.53
CA HIS A 323 -5.48 -30.69 -13.80
C HIS A 323 -4.23 -30.64 -14.71
N LYS A 324 -3.38 -31.68 -14.68
CA LYS A 324 -2.20 -31.83 -15.56
C LYS A 324 -2.51 -32.36 -16.96
N SER A 325 -3.71 -32.89 -17.19
CA SER A 325 -4.11 -33.52 -18.45
C SER A 325 -4.31 -32.47 -19.55
N SER A 326 -4.14 -32.90 -20.82
CA SER A 326 -4.34 -32.04 -21.98
C SER A 326 -5.79 -31.54 -22.08
N ASN A 327 -6.02 -30.42 -22.76
CA ASN A 327 -7.37 -29.93 -23.03
C ASN A 327 -8.24 -30.97 -23.75
N ALA A 328 -7.70 -31.71 -24.72
CA ALA A 328 -8.44 -32.74 -25.44
C ALA A 328 -8.89 -33.88 -24.50
N THR A 329 -7.98 -34.31 -23.60
CA THR A 329 -8.30 -35.28 -22.54
C THR A 329 -9.39 -34.75 -21.60
N LYS A 330 -9.27 -33.49 -21.17
CA LYS A 330 -10.26 -32.82 -20.31
C LYS A 330 -11.64 -32.76 -20.98
N ILE A 331 -11.72 -32.35 -22.25
CA ILE A 331 -12.97 -32.27 -23.01
C ILE A 331 -13.60 -33.64 -23.24
N ALA A 332 -12.81 -34.68 -23.51
CA ALA A 332 -13.32 -36.05 -23.62
C ALA A 332 -13.94 -36.55 -22.30
N GLY A 333 -13.29 -36.26 -21.16
CA GLY A 333 -13.83 -36.57 -19.83
C GLY A 333 -15.08 -35.76 -19.48
N ILE A 334 -15.10 -34.47 -19.82
CA ILE A 334 -16.25 -33.57 -19.66
C ILE A 334 -17.46 -34.13 -20.40
N LYS A 335 -17.33 -34.49 -21.69
CA LYS A 335 -18.42 -35.11 -22.47
C LYS A 335 -18.94 -36.38 -21.80
N LYS A 336 -18.05 -37.34 -21.50
CA LYS A 336 -18.40 -38.62 -20.86
C LYS A 336 -19.14 -38.45 -19.52
N LEU A 337 -18.80 -37.44 -18.73
CA LEU A 337 -19.44 -37.18 -17.44
C LEU A 337 -20.76 -36.42 -17.59
N LEU A 338 -20.87 -35.50 -18.55
CA LEU A 338 -22.15 -34.87 -18.91
C LEU A 338 -23.15 -35.90 -19.43
N ASP A 339 -22.73 -36.79 -20.33
CA ASP A 339 -23.58 -37.87 -20.86
C ASP A 339 -24.07 -38.80 -19.73
N LYS A 340 -23.20 -39.13 -18.76
CA LYS A 340 -23.56 -39.91 -17.57
C LYS A 340 -24.58 -39.20 -16.66
N GLU A 341 -24.56 -37.88 -16.59
CA GLU A 341 -25.57 -37.08 -15.88
C GLU A 341 -26.82 -36.77 -16.75
N GLY A 342 -26.96 -37.38 -17.93
CA GLY A 342 -28.11 -37.19 -18.84
C GLY A 342 -28.02 -35.97 -19.76
N TYR A 343 -26.92 -35.21 -19.70
CA TYR A 343 -26.65 -34.05 -20.54
C TYR A 343 -25.94 -34.47 -21.83
N THR A 344 -26.59 -35.32 -22.63
CA THR A 344 -26.10 -35.78 -23.94
C THR A 344 -25.91 -34.63 -24.94
N ASP A 345 -25.11 -34.84 -26.00
CA ASP A 345 -24.93 -33.86 -27.08
C ASP A 345 -26.28 -33.29 -27.60
N SER A 346 -27.28 -34.14 -27.85
CA SER A 346 -28.64 -33.72 -28.25
C SER A 346 -29.40 -32.97 -27.15
N LYS A 347 -29.26 -33.38 -25.87
CA LYS A 347 -29.88 -32.65 -24.75
C LYS A 347 -29.29 -31.25 -24.64
N ARG A 348 -27.96 -31.09 -24.63
CA ARG A 348 -27.31 -29.78 -24.52
C ARG A 348 -27.58 -28.89 -25.75
N ALA A 349 -27.71 -29.46 -26.94
CA ALA A 349 -28.13 -28.73 -28.13
C ALA A 349 -29.58 -28.21 -28.04
N SER A 350 -30.49 -28.93 -27.40
CA SER A 350 -31.89 -28.51 -27.21
C SER A 350 -32.14 -27.57 -26.02
N MET A 351 -31.13 -27.25 -25.21
CA MET A 351 -31.28 -26.35 -24.05
C MET A 351 -31.36 -24.88 -24.47
N SER A 352 -32.58 -24.41 -24.77
CA SER A 352 -32.91 -22.99 -24.89
C SER A 352 -33.31 -22.39 -23.53
N GLY A 353 -33.14 -21.08 -23.36
CA GLY A 353 -33.52 -20.35 -22.14
C GLY A 353 -32.59 -20.52 -20.93
N TYR A 354 -31.52 -21.33 -21.06
CA TYR A 354 -30.46 -21.45 -20.06
C TYR A 354 -29.28 -20.51 -20.39
N LYS A 355 -28.55 -20.11 -19.35
CA LYS A 355 -27.24 -19.45 -19.38
C LYS A 355 -26.17 -20.42 -18.86
N LEU A 356 -24.92 -20.14 -19.22
CA LEU A 356 -23.75 -20.88 -18.73
C LEU A 356 -22.94 -19.98 -17.78
N GLY A 357 -22.86 -20.35 -16.51
CA GLY A 357 -21.87 -19.80 -15.59
C GLY A 357 -20.57 -20.58 -15.76
N ILE A 358 -19.43 -19.93 -15.92
CA ILE A 358 -18.14 -20.60 -16.17
C ILE A 358 -16.96 -19.80 -15.63
N GLN A 359 -16.07 -20.48 -14.90
CA GLN A 359 -14.73 -19.99 -14.57
C GLN A 359 -13.74 -21.12 -14.79
N ILE A 360 -12.75 -20.87 -15.66
CA ILE A 360 -11.68 -21.82 -15.95
C ILE A 360 -10.33 -21.12 -15.74
N VAL A 361 -9.61 -21.58 -14.73
CA VAL A 361 -8.21 -21.27 -14.48
C VAL A 361 -7.42 -22.54 -14.74
N ASN A 362 -6.72 -22.60 -15.88
CA ASN A 362 -6.14 -23.85 -16.37
C ASN A 362 -4.61 -23.82 -16.24
N ASN A 363 -4.09 -24.30 -15.10
CA ASN A 363 -2.65 -24.51 -14.84
C ASN A 363 -1.79 -23.24 -15.05
N ILE A 364 -2.16 -22.15 -14.35
CA ILE A 364 -1.45 -20.86 -14.43
C ILE A 364 -0.40 -20.80 -13.33
N VAL A 365 0.87 -20.62 -13.70
CA VAL A 365 1.97 -20.44 -12.75
C VAL A 365 2.00 -18.99 -12.28
N MET A 366 1.81 -18.77 -10.98
CA MET A 366 1.87 -17.44 -10.35
C MET A 366 2.35 -17.54 -8.89
N PRO A 367 2.79 -16.42 -8.28
CA PRO A 367 3.11 -16.39 -6.85
C PRO A 367 1.94 -16.88 -6.00
N SER A 368 2.23 -17.69 -4.97
CA SER A 368 1.23 -18.28 -4.08
C SER A 368 1.68 -18.20 -2.62
N GLY A 369 0.73 -17.99 -1.71
CA GLY A 369 0.99 -17.86 -0.28
C GLY A 369 1.84 -16.65 0.10
N GLU A 370 2.22 -16.57 1.38
CA GLU A 370 3.05 -15.47 1.91
C GLU A 370 4.51 -15.53 1.45
N SER A 371 5.03 -16.73 1.12
CA SER A 371 6.40 -16.90 0.62
C SER A 371 6.59 -16.30 -0.78
N GLY A 372 5.51 -16.20 -1.56
CA GLY A 372 5.54 -15.72 -2.95
C GLY A 372 6.09 -16.75 -3.95
N ASP A 373 6.25 -18.01 -3.53
CA ASP A 373 6.73 -19.09 -4.38
C ASP A 373 5.81 -19.32 -5.58
N LEU A 374 6.39 -19.72 -6.71
CA LEU A 374 5.63 -19.98 -7.93
C LEU A 374 4.92 -21.33 -7.85
N ALA A 375 3.60 -21.31 -7.74
CA ALA A 375 2.76 -22.50 -7.79
C ALA A 375 1.88 -22.49 -9.05
N SER A 376 1.55 -23.68 -9.56
CA SER A 376 0.48 -23.81 -10.55
C SER A 376 -0.87 -23.71 -9.85
N ARG A 377 -1.67 -22.74 -10.26
CA ARG A 377 -3.01 -22.44 -9.74
C ARG A 377 -4.05 -22.85 -10.78
N TYR A 378 -5.13 -23.49 -10.32
CA TYR A 378 -6.18 -24.01 -11.18
C TYR A 378 -7.54 -24.04 -10.48
N GLY A 379 -8.60 -23.79 -11.26
CA GLY A 379 -9.99 -23.67 -10.85
C GLY A 379 -10.89 -24.07 -12.01
N TYR A 380 -11.93 -24.85 -11.75
CA TYR A 380 -12.67 -25.56 -12.80
C TYR A 380 -14.15 -25.67 -12.46
N VAL A 381 -14.91 -24.61 -12.71
CA VAL A 381 -16.36 -24.64 -12.50
C VAL A 381 -17.12 -24.24 -13.75
N PHE A 382 -18.21 -24.94 -14.00
CA PHE A 382 -19.31 -24.40 -14.78
C PHE A 382 -20.65 -24.93 -14.24
N ILE A 383 -21.68 -24.10 -14.37
CA ILE A 383 -23.05 -24.38 -13.95
C ILE A 383 -24.01 -23.92 -15.05
N LEU A 384 -25.19 -24.52 -15.08
CA LEU A 384 -26.31 -24.04 -15.89
C LEU A 384 -27.33 -23.39 -14.97
N GLY A 385 -28.08 -22.43 -15.48
CA GLY A 385 -29.19 -21.80 -14.78
C GLY A 385 -30.02 -20.99 -15.77
N ARG A 386 -31.25 -20.65 -15.41
CA ARG A 386 -32.11 -19.76 -16.20
C ARG A 386 -32.04 -18.38 -15.58
N ALA A 387 -32.02 -17.35 -16.40
CA ALA A 387 -32.19 -15.99 -15.89
C ALA A 387 -33.67 -15.80 -15.52
N ASP A 388 -33.92 -15.17 -14.37
CA ASP A 388 -35.28 -14.76 -14.01
C ASP A 388 -35.74 -13.65 -14.98
N ASN A 389 -37.01 -13.70 -15.39
CA ASN A 389 -37.61 -12.75 -16.35
C ASN A 389 -38.22 -11.53 -15.65
#